data_AF-A0AAF0FU94-F1
#
_entry.id   AF-A0AAF0FU94-F1
#
_cell.length_a   1.000
_cell.length_b   1.000
_cell.length_c   1.000
_cell.angle_alpha   90.00
_cell.angle_beta   90.00
_cell.angle_gamma   90.00
#
_symmetry.space_group_name_H-M   'P 1'
#
loop_
_entity.id
_entity.type
_entity.pdbx_description
1 polymer ?
#
loop_
_entity_poly.entity_id
_entity_poly.type
_entity_poly.pdbx_seq_one_letter_code
_entity_poly.pdbx_strand_id
1 'polypeptide(L)'
;MESSQPLKKEGIYEENGILFVRGADYIERIASALASKTRLEILKLVREKELDIGEIAEKIGQSKANASAQVKRLEDAGLVKTGYKPGQRGVKKVCWSNIREVRIILE
;
A
#
# COMPACT_ATOMS: atom_id res chain seq x y z
N MET A 1 9.41 -23.15 29.61
CA MET A 1 8.72 -21.87 29.42
C MET A 1 8.26 -21.85 27.98
N GLU A 2 6.99 -22.20 27.80
CA GLU A 2 6.35 -22.38 26.50
C GLU A 2 6.24 -21.01 25.82
N SER A 3 7.14 -20.76 24.86
CA SER A 3 7.02 -19.63 23.94
C SER A 3 5.98 -19.98 22.88
N SER A 4 4.71 -19.96 23.29
CA SER A 4 3.56 -20.00 22.40
C SER A 4 3.55 -18.71 21.56
N GLN A 5 4.22 -18.75 20.41
CA GLN A 5 3.98 -17.80 19.34
C GLN A 5 2.47 -17.87 19.03
N PRO A 6 1.73 -16.75 19.05
CA PRO A 6 0.33 -16.79 18.68
C PRO A 6 0.24 -17.33 17.25
N LEU A 7 -0.48 -18.43 17.05
CA LEU A 7 -0.95 -18.88 15.74
C LEU A 7 -1.63 -17.67 15.07
N LYS A 8 -0.90 -16.95 14.21
CA LYS A 8 -1.43 -15.75 13.54
C LYS A 8 -2.59 -16.21 12.67
N LYS A 9 -3.82 -15.89 13.12
CA LYS A 9 -5.09 -16.10 12.41
C LYS A 9 -5.02 -15.50 11.01
N GLU A 10 -5.91 -15.94 10.12
CA GLU A 10 -6.07 -15.35 8.78
C GLU A 10 -6.15 -13.82 8.85
N GLY A 11 -5.54 -13.16 7.85
CA GLY A 11 -5.48 -11.71 7.82
C GLY A 11 -4.25 -11.14 7.13
N ILE A 12 -4.15 -9.81 7.23
CA ILE A 12 -3.01 -9.02 6.77
C ILE A 12 -2.40 -8.33 7.99
N TYR A 13 -1.09 -8.49 8.20
CA TYR A 13 -0.38 -7.87 9.32
C TYR A 13 0.97 -7.31 8.87
N GLU A 14 1.29 -6.11 9.33
CA GLU A 14 2.55 -5.41 9.08
C GLU A 14 3.51 -5.61 10.28
N GLU A 15 4.74 -6.03 10.00
CA GLU A 15 5.81 -6.11 11.00
C GLU A 15 7.16 -5.71 10.35
N ASN A 16 7.79 -4.65 10.86
CA ASN A 16 9.08 -4.14 10.37
C ASN A 16 9.17 -3.92 8.84
N GLY A 17 8.10 -3.37 8.26
CA GLY A 17 7.97 -3.12 6.81
C GLY A 17 7.73 -4.37 5.98
N ILE A 18 7.42 -5.51 6.61
CA ILE A 18 7.02 -6.75 5.94
C ILE A 18 5.52 -6.91 6.13
N LEU A 19 4.78 -7.03 5.03
CA LEU A 19 3.35 -7.28 5.03
C LEU A 19 3.12 -8.79 4.86
N PHE A 20 2.66 -9.44 5.91
CA PHE A 20 2.34 -10.86 5.87
C PHE A 20 0.85 -11.05 5.56
N VAL A 21 0.55 -12.08 4.78
CA VAL A 21 -0.79 -12.34 4.25
C VAL A 21 -1.11 -13.83 4.39
N ARG A 22 -2.25 -14.12 5.03
CA ARG A 22 -2.77 -15.48 5.27
C ARG A 22 -4.27 -15.54 4.97
N GLY A 23 -4.74 -16.65 4.40
CA GLY A 23 -6.14 -16.87 4.04
C GLY A 23 -6.47 -16.42 2.61
N ALA A 24 -7.31 -17.19 1.91
CA ALA A 24 -7.57 -17.04 0.48
C ALA A 24 -8.04 -15.62 0.10
N ASP A 25 -9.01 -15.07 0.82
CA ASP A 25 -9.59 -13.75 0.56
C ASP A 25 -8.55 -12.62 0.70
N TYR A 26 -7.68 -12.71 1.70
CA TYR A 26 -6.61 -11.73 1.93
C TYR A 26 -5.51 -11.84 0.87
N ILE A 27 -5.19 -13.06 0.44
CA ILE A 27 -4.26 -13.32 -0.65
C ILE A 27 -4.81 -12.73 -1.95
N GLU A 28 -6.08 -12.96 -2.28
CA GLU A 28 -6.73 -12.40 -3.47
C GLU A 28 -6.68 -10.86 -3.46
N ARG A 29 -7.03 -10.24 -2.32
CA ARG A 29 -6.98 -8.77 -2.15
C ARG A 29 -5.60 -8.20 -2.45
N ILE A 30 -4.55 -8.79 -1.88
CA ILE A 30 -3.17 -8.35 -2.06
C ILE A 30 -2.69 -8.62 -3.49
N ALA A 31 -2.96 -9.81 -4.02
CA ALA A 31 -2.59 -10.18 -5.38
C ALA A 31 -3.23 -9.24 -6.40
N SER A 32 -4.53 -8.96 -6.26
CA SER A 32 -5.26 -8.01 -7.10
C SER A 32 -4.69 -6.59 -7.00
N ALA A 33 -4.34 -6.13 -5.80
CA ALA A 33 -3.69 -4.83 -5.61
C ALA A 33 -2.30 -4.77 -6.27
N LEU A 34 -1.53 -5.86 -6.26
CA LEU A 34 -0.20 -5.93 -6.88
C LEU A 34 -0.22 -6.22 -8.39
N ALA A 35 -1.32 -6.78 -8.92
CA ALA A 35 -1.49 -7.14 -10.35
C ALA A 35 -1.69 -5.93 -11.29
N SER A 36 -1.06 -4.79 -11.01
CA SER A 36 -1.05 -3.61 -11.87
C SER A 36 0.32 -2.96 -11.88
N LYS A 37 0.90 -2.83 -13.08
CA LYS A 37 2.19 -2.15 -13.28
C LYS A 37 2.16 -0.72 -12.72
N THR A 38 1.08 0.02 -12.95
CA THR A 38 0.91 1.38 -12.40
C THR A 38 0.93 1.38 -10.88
N ARG A 39 0.26 0.43 -10.22
CA ARG A 39 0.26 0.37 -8.75
C ARG A 39 1.63 -0.02 -8.18
N LEU A 40 2.34 -0.93 -8.84
CA LEU A 40 3.72 -1.26 -8.49
C LEU A 40 4.67 -0.07 -8.65
N GLU A 41 4.46 0.75 -9.69
CA GLU A 41 5.21 1.99 -9.88
C GLU A 41 4.90 3.03 -8.80
N ILE A 42 3.62 3.27 -8.50
CA ILE A 42 3.22 4.13 -7.38
C ILE A 42 3.88 3.67 -6.09
N LEU A 43 3.81 2.36 -5.78
CA LEU A 43 4.40 1.79 -4.58
C LEU A 43 5.91 2.02 -4.50
N LYS A 44 6.64 1.90 -5.63
CA LYS A 44 8.08 2.26 -5.67
C LYS A 44 8.30 3.72 -5.33
N LEU A 45 7.57 4.63 -5.98
CA LEU A 45 7.72 6.07 -5.80
C LEU A 45 7.46 6.50 -4.35
N VAL A 46 6.38 6.02 -3.74
CA VAL A 46 5.98 6.44 -2.39
C VAL A 46 6.77 5.77 -1.26
N ARG A 47 7.61 4.78 -1.60
CA ARG A 47 8.62 4.20 -0.69
C ARG A 47 9.91 5.01 -0.65
N GLU A 48 10.24 5.69 -1.74
CA GLU A 48 11.42 6.56 -1.79
C GLU A 48 11.17 7.87 -1.05
N LYS A 49 9.97 8.45 -1.21
CA LYS A 49 9.55 9.65 -0.51
C LYS A 49 8.03 9.76 -0.44
N GLU A 50 7.54 10.49 0.55
CA GLU A 50 6.14 10.90 0.59
C GLU A 50 5.82 11.78 -0.63
N LEU A 51 4.68 11.55 -1.27
CA LEU A 51 4.20 12.28 -2.44
C LEU A 51 2.73 12.64 -2.28
N ASP A 52 2.34 13.81 -2.79
CA ASP A 52 0.92 14.10 -3.01
C ASP A 52 0.36 13.46 -4.29
N ILE A 53 -0.97 13.36 -4.37
CA ILE A 53 -1.66 12.74 -5.52
C ILE A 53 -1.32 13.44 -6.84
N GLY A 54 -1.04 14.75 -6.83
CA GLY A 54 -0.63 15.49 -8.02
C GLY A 54 0.74 15.04 -8.51
N GLU A 55 1.72 14.99 -7.62
CA GLU A 55 3.07 14.51 -7.94
C GLU A 55 3.06 13.06 -8.42
N ILE A 56 2.24 12.20 -7.82
CA ILE A 56 2.06 10.81 -8.26
C ILE A 56 1.51 10.78 -9.68
N ALA A 57 0.45 11.55 -9.96
CA ALA A 57 -0.20 11.60 -11.26
C ALA A 57 0.76 12.04 -12.38
N GLU A 58 1.57 13.05 -12.11
CA GLU A 58 2.62 13.53 -13.03
C GLU A 58 3.65 12.44 -13.32
N LYS A 59 4.14 11.74 -12.28
CA LYS A 59 5.18 10.71 -12.42
C LYS A 59 4.71 9.48 -13.20
N ILE A 60 3.48 9.05 -13.00
CA ILE A 60 2.90 7.89 -13.71
C ILE A 60 2.24 8.27 -15.04
N GLY A 61 2.23 9.55 -15.41
CA GLY A 61 1.62 10.05 -16.65
C GLY A 61 0.11 9.86 -16.73
N GLN A 62 -0.62 10.01 -15.61
CA GLN A 62 -2.08 9.79 -15.56
C GLN A 62 -2.82 10.98 -14.94
N SER A 63 -4.15 10.98 -15.04
CA SER A 63 -4.97 12.02 -14.40
C SER A 63 -4.93 11.89 -12.87
N LYS A 64 -5.10 13.02 -12.16
CA LYS A 64 -5.19 13.05 -10.69
C LYS A 64 -6.32 12.14 -10.16
N ALA A 65 -7.44 12.08 -10.88
CA ALA A 65 -8.55 11.20 -10.52
C ALA A 65 -8.15 9.72 -10.59
N ASN A 66 -7.45 9.31 -11.66
CA ASN A 66 -6.99 7.93 -11.80
C ASN A 66 -5.89 7.61 -10.76
N ALA A 67 -4.92 8.51 -10.56
CA ALA A 67 -3.89 8.34 -9.54
C ALA A 67 -4.50 8.16 -8.13
N SER A 68 -5.49 8.98 -7.78
CA SER A 68 -6.24 8.85 -6.53
C SER A 68 -6.91 7.48 -6.39
N ALA A 69 -7.56 6.98 -7.45
CA ALA A 69 -8.19 5.67 -7.47
C ALA A 69 -7.18 4.52 -7.31
N GLN A 70 -6.01 4.61 -7.95
CA GLN A 70 -4.94 3.61 -7.80
C GLN A 70 -4.36 3.61 -6.37
N VAL A 71 -4.10 4.79 -5.81
CA VAL A 71 -3.65 4.96 -4.41
C VAL A 71 -4.68 4.39 -3.44
N LYS A 72 -5.97 4.62 -3.67
CA LYS A 72 -7.04 4.06 -2.83
C LYS A 72 -7.02 2.53 -2.83
N ARG A 73 -6.84 1.88 -3.99
CA ARG A 73 -6.72 0.42 -4.07
C ARG A 73 -5.51 -0.13 -3.29
N LEU A 74 -4.38 0.58 -3.33
CA LEU A 74 -3.18 0.23 -2.54
C LEU A 74 -3.41 0.43 -1.03
N GLU A 75 -4.08 1.53 -0.67
CA GLU A 75 -4.42 1.88 0.71
C GLU A 75 -5.37 0.84 1.32
N ASP A 76 -6.40 0.47 0.57
CA ASP A 76 -7.33 -0.58 0.98
C ASP A 76 -6.59 -1.91 1.15
N ALA A 77 -5.54 -2.19 0.37
CA ALA A 77 -4.72 -3.40 0.56
C ALA A 77 -3.69 -3.29 1.70
N GLY A 78 -3.58 -2.15 2.39
CA GLY A 78 -2.58 -1.91 3.43
C GLY A 78 -1.15 -1.76 2.90
N LEU A 79 -0.97 -1.58 1.59
CA LEU A 79 0.34 -1.44 0.95
C LEU A 79 0.89 -0.02 1.05
N VAL A 80 0.01 0.97 1.22
CA VAL A 80 0.38 2.38 1.42
C VAL A 80 -0.45 2.99 2.55
N LYS A 81 0.06 4.07 3.12
CA LYS A 81 -0.64 4.92 4.08
C LYS A 81 -0.93 6.26 3.41
N THR A 82 -2.05 6.87 3.76
CA THR A 82 -2.39 8.20 3.27
C THR A 82 -2.79 9.14 4.39
N GLY A 83 -2.72 10.43 4.12
CA GLY A 83 -3.07 11.48 5.06
C GLY A 83 -3.33 12.80 4.33
N TYR A 84 -3.72 13.82 5.08
CA TYR A 84 -3.92 15.17 4.54
C TYR A 84 -2.89 16.12 5.13
N LYS A 85 -2.32 16.98 4.28
CA LYS A 85 -1.39 18.04 4.68
C LYS A 85 -1.78 19.38 4.06
N PRO A 86 -1.38 20.52 4.65
CA PRO A 86 -1.51 21.81 4.00
C PRO A 86 -0.80 21.83 2.64
N GLY A 87 -1.44 22.45 1.64
CA GLY A 87 -0.88 22.69 0.31
C GLY A 87 -1.05 24.15 -0.09
N GLN A 88 -0.51 24.54 -1.26
CA GLN A 88 -0.61 25.92 -1.76
C GLN A 88 -2.07 26.42 -1.90
N ARG A 89 -3.02 25.52 -2.18
CA ARG A 89 -4.46 25.81 -2.24
C ARG A 89 -5.22 24.77 -1.41
N GLY A 90 -5.38 25.05 -0.12
CA GLY A 90 -6.14 24.20 0.81
C GLY A 90 -5.34 22.99 1.29
N VAL A 91 -6.00 21.83 1.38
CA VAL A 91 -5.38 20.57 1.82
C VAL A 91 -5.08 19.67 0.63
N LYS A 92 -3.98 18.91 0.72
CA LYS A 92 -3.59 17.89 -0.27
C LYS A 92 -3.53 16.51 0.39
N LYS A 93 -4.01 15.49 -0.32
CA LYS A 93 -3.82 14.10 0.08
C LYS A 93 -2.40 13.67 -0.26
N VAL A 94 -1.68 13.17 0.73
CA VAL A 94 -0.31 12.63 0.61
C VAL A 94 -0.31 11.12 0.84
N CYS A 95 0.66 10.43 0.26
CA CYS A 95 0.80 8.98 0.26
C CYS A 95 2.25 8.60 0.51
N TRP A 96 2.48 7.60 1.36
CA TRP A 96 3.80 7.04 1.69
C TRP A 96 3.68 5.55 1.99
N SER A 97 4.80 4.81 1.93
CA SER A 97 4.85 3.42 2.37
C SER A 97 6.22 3.04 2.91
N ASN A 98 6.23 2.26 4.00
CA ASN A 98 7.41 1.58 4.52
C ASN A 98 7.42 0.08 4.18
N ILE A 99 6.41 -0.41 3.45
CA ILE A 99 6.30 -1.81 3.05
C ILE A 99 7.39 -2.11 2.01
N ARG A 100 8.32 -3.01 2.32
CA ARG A 100 9.43 -3.43 1.44
C ARG A 100 9.29 -4.86 0.95
N GLU A 101 8.46 -5.66 1.60
CA GLU A 101 8.31 -7.08 1.33
C GLU A 101 6.88 -7.52 1.62
N VAL A 102 6.35 -8.41 0.79
CA VAL A 102 5.04 -9.06 1.01
C VAL A 102 5.28 -10.56 1.12
N ARG A 103 4.87 -11.17 2.24
CA ARG A 103 5.00 -12.61 2.49
C ARG A 103 3.63 -13.27 2.45
N ILE A 104 3.39 -14.00 1.36
CA ILE A 104 2.18 -14.82 1.21
C ILE A 104 2.47 -16.19 1.81
N ILE A 105 1.64 -16.60 2.76
CA ILE A 105 1.75 -17.89 3.43
C ILE A 105 0.64 -18.78 2.88
N LEU A 106 1.04 -19.82 2.16
CA LEU A 106 0.16 -20.86 1.65
C LEU A 106 0.15 -21.98 2.69
N GLU A 107 -1.03 -22.31 3.23
CA GLU A 107 -1.25 -23.41 4.16
C GLU A 107 -1.99 -24.55 3.44
#